data_AF-A0A7S2VQH5-F1
#
_entry.id   AF-A0A7S2VQH5-F1
#
_cell.length_a   1.000
_cell.length_b   1.000
_cell.length_c   1.000
_cell.angle_alpha   90.00
_cell.angle_beta   90.00
_cell.angle_gamma   90.00
#
_symmetry.space_group_name_H-M   'P 1'
#
loop_
_entity.id
_entity.type
_entity.pdbx_description
1 polymer ?
#
loop_
_entity_poly.entity_id
_entity_poly.type
_entity_poly.pdbx_seq_one_letter_code
_entity_poly.pdbx_strand_id
1 'polypeptide(L)'
;GGGAADGAAAVGTSTCGGALGSGAPGGAADATAGDVRLVGDDNCEDLYEREYGYPAWPQEMKDPDYFKREFRMMRTDPRHNRNLGREMDQAFWNEAARQPWAKVLMRREQHWTDRKNVWLQQYNTVVRNNRGREEVGEMLEGCPAEIKRLVAPILKYKVVEAVLLSVNDEAKETGVAFEALVQRPEILLELQSARRRLDQGGASEAQRMQDHLDALMARA
;
A
#
# COMPACT_ATOMS: atom_id res chain seq x y z
N GLY A 1 -8.39 39.67 9.57
CA GLY A 1 -7.17 39.00 9.11
C GLY A 1 -7.08 37.66 9.80
N GLY A 2 -7.52 36.60 9.15
CA GLY A 2 -7.41 35.23 9.64
C GLY A 2 -6.41 34.50 8.75
N GLY A 3 -5.24 34.18 9.30
CA GLY A 3 -4.23 33.38 8.62
C GLY A 3 -4.64 31.91 8.65
N ALA A 4 -4.85 31.33 7.47
CA ALA A 4 -4.97 29.89 7.31
C ALA A 4 -3.59 29.26 7.53
N ALA A 5 -3.48 28.39 8.52
CA ALA A 5 -2.30 27.59 8.75
C ALA A 5 -2.40 26.32 7.89
N ASP A 6 -1.67 26.30 6.79
CA ASP A 6 -1.44 25.10 5.97
C ASP A 6 -0.54 24.13 6.75
N GLY A 7 -1.18 23.19 7.44
CA GLY A 7 -0.51 22.03 8.04
C GLY A 7 -0.29 20.96 6.99
N ALA A 8 0.82 21.05 6.26
CA ALA A 8 1.29 19.97 5.39
C ALA A 8 1.75 18.78 6.25
N ALA A 9 0.87 17.80 6.43
CA ALA A 9 1.22 16.51 7.01
C ALA A 9 2.09 15.74 6.01
N ALA A 10 3.38 15.59 6.32
CA ALA A 10 4.28 14.75 5.55
C ALA A 10 3.83 13.29 5.63
N VAL A 11 3.24 12.80 4.55
CA VAL A 11 2.96 11.36 4.35
C VAL A 11 4.30 10.69 4.11
N GLY A 12 4.88 10.13 5.17
CA GLY A 12 6.07 9.28 5.06
C GLY A 12 5.74 8.05 4.24
N THR A 13 6.22 8.01 3.00
CA THR A 13 6.18 6.81 2.16
C THR A 13 7.11 5.76 2.76
N SER A 14 6.53 4.89 3.60
CA SER A 14 7.22 3.70 4.12
C SER A 14 7.40 2.72 2.95
N THR A 15 8.54 2.81 2.27
CA THR A 15 9.01 1.79 1.33
C THR A 15 9.38 0.54 2.13
N CYS A 16 8.42 -0.37 2.30
CA CYS A 16 8.65 -1.72 2.79
C CYS A 16 9.33 -2.52 1.67
N GLY A 17 10.62 -2.27 1.45
CA GLY A 17 11.48 -3.06 0.57
C GLY A 17 11.73 -4.43 1.20
N GLY A 18 10.86 -5.39 0.90
CA GLY A 18 11.07 -6.80 1.23
C GLY A 18 12.26 -7.35 0.45
N ALA A 19 13.43 -7.38 1.08
CA ALA A 19 14.59 -8.08 0.59
C ALA A 19 14.34 -9.59 0.66
N LEU A 20 13.93 -10.19 -0.45
CA LEU A 20 13.92 -11.64 -0.64
C LEU A 20 15.38 -12.12 -0.77
N GLY A 21 16.02 -12.36 0.39
CA GLY A 21 17.32 -13.01 0.46
C GLY A 21 17.21 -14.50 0.16
N SER A 22 17.56 -14.90 -1.06
CA SER A 22 17.83 -16.31 -1.40
C SER A 22 19.17 -16.73 -0.81
N GLY A 23 19.17 -17.13 0.46
CA GLY A 23 20.32 -17.77 1.12
C GLY A 23 20.36 -19.27 0.82
N ALA A 24 21.41 -19.73 0.15
CA ALA A 24 21.71 -21.15 -0.02
C ALA A 24 22.23 -21.76 1.32
N PRO A 25 21.83 -22.98 1.69
CA PRO A 25 22.33 -23.63 2.90
C PRO A 25 23.64 -24.37 2.61
N GLY A 26 24.72 -23.99 3.30
CA GLY A 26 26.00 -24.71 3.21
C GLY A 26 26.97 -24.29 4.30
N GLY A 27 26.85 -24.88 5.49
CA GLY A 27 27.79 -24.66 6.59
C GLY A 27 27.53 -25.60 7.75
N ALA A 28 28.48 -26.50 7.99
CA ALA A 28 28.42 -27.57 8.98
C ALA A 28 28.31 -27.05 10.42
N ALA A 29 27.55 -27.82 11.21
CA ALA A 29 27.24 -27.57 12.61
C ALA A 29 28.47 -27.68 13.52
N ASP A 30 28.68 -26.65 14.33
CA ASP A 30 29.45 -26.73 15.57
C ASP A 30 28.45 -26.65 16.73
N ALA A 31 28.33 -27.74 17.47
CA ALA A 31 27.29 -27.98 18.46
C ALA A 31 27.73 -27.49 19.84
N THR A 32 27.79 -26.18 20.05
CA THR A 32 27.81 -25.62 21.39
C THR A 32 26.40 -25.58 21.94
N ALA A 33 26.12 -26.43 22.93
CA ALA A 33 24.91 -26.43 23.75
C ALA A 33 24.81 -25.11 24.56
N GLY A 34 24.42 -24.04 23.87
CA GLY A 34 24.04 -22.78 24.49
C GLY A 34 22.68 -22.94 25.14
N ASP A 35 22.64 -22.66 26.44
CA ASP A 35 21.44 -22.43 27.25
C ASP A 35 20.39 -21.63 26.44
N VAL A 36 19.46 -22.34 25.81
CA VAL A 36 18.28 -21.75 25.18
C VAL A 36 17.39 -21.30 26.33
N ARG A 37 17.75 -20.16 26.93
CA ARG A 37 16.81 -19.37 27.70
C ARG A 37 15.62 -19.16 26.78
N LEU A 38 14.50 -19.79 27.14
CA LEU A 38 13.20 -19.51 26.58
C LEU A 38 13.04 -17.99 26.68
N VAL A 39 13.33 -17.32 25.56
CA VAL A 39 13.11 -15.89 25.39
C VAL A 39 11.67 -15.70 25.81
N GLY A 40 11.49 -14.86 26.83
CA GLY A 40 10.25 -14.77 27.59
C GLY A 40 9.05 -14.59 26.69
N ASP A 41 7.88 -14.91 27.25
CA ASP A 41 6.56 -14.64 26.68
C ASP A 41 6.37 -13.12 26.44
N ASP A 42 7.14 -12.55 25.51
CA ASP A 42 6.87 -11.27 24.90
C ASP A 42 5.54 -11.46 24.20
N ASN A 43 4.50 -10.94 24.84
CA ASN A 43 3.13 -11.03 24.40
C ASN A 43 3.11 -10.66 22.93
N CYS A 44 2.63 -11.56 22.06
CA CYS A 44 2.74 -11.45 20.60
C CYS A 44 2.25 -10.08 20.08
N GLU A 45 1.32 -9.45 20.80
CA GLU A 45 0.80 -8.11 20.55
C GLU A 45 1.84 -6.98 20.68
N ASP A 46 2.74 -7.03 21.67
CA ASP A 46 3.77 -6.01 21.91
C ASP A 46 4.84 -6.01 20.81
N LEU A 47 5.14 -7.20 20.28
CA LEU A 47 6.01 -7.35 19.12
C LEU A 47 5.38 -6.70 17.88
N TYR A 48 4.09 -6.95 17.65
CA TYR A 48 3.39 -6.32 16.53
C TYR A 48 3.38 -4.79 16.66
N GLU A 49 3.04 -4.26 17.85
CA GLU A 49 3.05 -2.82 18.13
C GLU A 49 4.38 -2.17 17.77
N ARG A 50 5.48 -2.81 18.17
CA ARG A 50 6.83 -2.29 17.91
C ARG A 50 7.24 -2.41 16.44
N GLU A 51 6.97 -3.56 15.81
CA GLU A 51 7.47 -3.85 14.46
C GLU A 51 6.66 -3.13 13.38
N TYR A 52 5.34 -3.03 13.54
CA TYR A 52 4.43 -2.47 12.54
C TYR A 52 3.89 -1.08 12.93
N GLY A 53 4.33 -0.53 14.05
CA GLY A 53 3.94 0.79 14.54
C GLY A 53 2.47 0.88 14.96
N TYR A 54 1.88 -0.21 15.49
CA TYR A 54 0.51 -0.12 16.00
C TYR A 54 0.45 0.79 17.24
N PRO A 55 -0.67 1.51 17.45
CA PRO A 55 -0.86 2.29 18.67
C PRO A 55 -0.79 1.41 19.92
N ALA A 56 0.25 1.61 20.74
CA ALA A 56 0.49 0.81 21.93
C ALA A 56 -0.62 0.97 22.97
N TRP A 57 -1.02 -0.15 23.60
CA TRP A 57 -1.87 -0.07 24.78
C TRP A 57 -1.08 0.54 25.94
N PRO A 58 -1.64 1.52 26.67
CA PRO A 58 -1.11 1.92 27.97
C PRO A 58 -0.98 0.68 28.86
N GLN A 59 0.12 0.58 29.63
CA GLN A 59 0.41 -0.59 30.46
C GLN A 59 -0.73 -0.93 31.43
N GLU A 60 -1.43 0.10 31.93
CA GLU A 60 -2.61 -0.04 32.79
C GLU A 60 -3.75 -0.80 32.12
N MET A 61 -3.94 -0.64 30.81
CA MET A 61 -5.02 -1.29 30.04
C MET A 61 -4.71 -2.75 29.69
N LYS A 62 -3.44 -3.17 29.83
CA LYS A 62 -3.05 -4.57 29.66
C LYS A 62 -3.48 -5.45 30.85
N ASP A 63 -3.83 -4.86 31.99
CA ASP A 63 -4.42 -5.58 33.12
C ASP A 63 -5.85 -6.05 32.76
N PRO A 64 -6.15 -7.36 32.77
CA PRO A 64 -7.49 -7.89 32.49
C PRO A 64 -8.59 -7.30 33.39
N ASP A 65 -8.24 -6.83 34.58
CA ASP A 65 -9.17 -6.24 35.52
C ASP A 65 -9.32 -4.72 35.36
N TYR A 66 -8.49 -4.06 34.53
CA TYR A 66 -8.59 -2.62 34.26
C TYR A 66 -9.99 -2.24 33.79
N PHE A 67 -10.47 -2.86 32.71
CA PHE A 67 -11.78 -2.54 32.16
C PHE A 67 -12.90 -2.86 33.15
N LYS A 68 -12.77 -3.92 33.96
CA LYS A 68 -13.77 -4.23 34.99
C LYS A 68 -13.86 -3.13 36.04
N ARG A 69 -12.72 -2.59 36.49
CA ARG A 69 -12.66 -1.47 37.44
C ARG A 69 -13.20 -0.19 36.79
N GLU A 70 -12.77 0.11 35.58
CA GLU A 70 -13.17 1.31 34.83
C GLU A 70 -14.68 1.34 34.55
N PHE A 71 -15.25 0.23 34.06
CA PHE A 71 -16.69 0.11 33.84
C PHE A 71 -17.50 0.16 35.13
N ARG A 72 -16.96 -0.38 36.24
CA ARG A 72 -17.59 -0.23 37.55
C ARG A 72 -17.64 1.23 37.96
N MET A 73 -16.52 1.95 37.89
CA MET A 73 -16.46 3.38 38.22
C MET A 73 -17.39 4.21 37.34
N MET A 74 -17.44 3.95 36.02
CA MET A 74 -18.38 4.63 35.11
C MET A 74 -19.86 4.38 35.42
N ARG A 75 -20.20 3.28 36.10
CA ARG A 75 -21.57 2.93 36.51
C ARG A 75 -21.94 3.40 37.92
N THR A 76 -20.96 3.62 38.80
CA THR A 76 -21.23 3.89 40.22
C THR A 76 -20.83 5.29 40.67
N ASP A 77 -19.83 5.92 40.04
CA ASP A 77 -19.29 7.20 40.49
C ASP A 77 -19.67 8.36 39.54
N PRO A 78 -20.50 9.34 39.98
CA PRO A 78 -20.85 10.52 39.20
C PRO A 78 -19.65 11.43 38.86
N ARG A 79 -18.54 11.34 39.61
CA ARG A 79 -17.31 12.11 39.31
C ARG A 79 -16.56 11.53 38.11
N HIS A 80 -16.63 10.21 37.95
CA HIS A 80 -15.99 9.48 36.86
C HIS A 80 -16.85 9.51 35.58
N ASN A 81 -18.17 9.48 35.74
CA ASN A 81 -19.13 9.61 34.65
C ASN A 81 -20.15 10.73 34.94
N ARG A 82 -19.90 11.91 34.35
CA ARG A 82 -20.79 13.08 34.47
C ARG A 82 -22.20 12.83 33.90
N ASN A 83 -22.36 11.80 33.08
CA ASN A 83 -23.64 11.43 32.46
C ASN A 83 -24.34 10.26 33.18
N LEU A 84 -23.97 9.97 34.43
CA LEU A 84 -24.63 8.92 35.19
C LEU A 84 -26.14 9.20 35.33
N GLY A 85 -26.98 8.27 34.87
CA GLY A 85 -28.44 8.39 34.90
C GLY A 85 -29.05 9.28 33.80
N ARG A 86 -28.25 9.78 32.85
CA ARG A 86 -28.76 10.45 31.64
C ARG A 86 -29.10 9.45 30.54
N GLU A 87 -29.95 9.88 29.61
CA GLU A 87 -30.22 9.14 28.38
C GLU A 87 -28.96 9.07 27.49
N MET A 88 -28.87 8.04 26.64
CA MET A 88 -27.71 7.83 25.74
C MET A 88 -27.76 8.77 24.52
N ASP A 89 -27.68 10.08 24.79
CA ASP A 89 -27.67 11.12 23.78
C ASP A 89 -26.25 11.38 23.20
N GLN A 90 -26.13 12.32 22.26
CA GLN A 90 -24.83 12.66 21.68
C GLN A 90 -23.83 13.18 22.74
N ALA A 91 -24.32 13.86 23.79
CA ALA A 91 -23.48 14.34 24.88
C ALA A 91 -22.90 13.18 25.71
N PHE A 92 -23.67 12.11 25.91
CA PHE A 92 -23.19 10.86 26.49
C PHE A 92 -22.03 10.27 25.69
N TRP A 93 -22.22 10.11 24.38
CA TRP A 93 -21.18 9.55 23.50
C TRP A 93 -19.93 10.41 23.40
N ASN A 94 -20.10 11.74 23.40
CA ASN A 94 -18.97 12.68 23.39
C ASN A 94 -18.12 12.56 24.66
N GLU A 95 -18.75 12.35 25.83
CA GLU A 95 -18.00 12.16 27.08
C GLU A 95 -17.34 10.78 27.13
N ALA A 96 -18.02 9.73 26.64
CA ALA A 96 -17.42 8.40 26.52
C ALA A 96 -16.19 8.42 25.60
N ALA A 97 -16.26 9.13 24.48
CA ALA A 97 -15.14 9.30 23.54
C ALA A 97 -13.95 10.10 24.13
N ARG A 98 -14.18 10.90 25.19
CA ARG A 98 -13.10 11.63 25.88
C ARG A 98 -12.25 10.75 26.78
N GLN A 99 -12.75 9.57 27.15
CA GLN A 99 -12.03 8.65 28.03
C GLN A 99 -10.70 8.19 27.40
N PRO A 100 -9.61 8.04 28.17
CA PRO A 100 -8.32 7.65 27.63
C PRO A 100 -8.34 6.34 26.84
N TRP A 101 -9.07 5.33 27.34
CA TRP A 101 -9.21 4.03 26.67
C TRP A 101 -9.99 4.13 25.36
N ALA A 102 -11.00 5.01 25.30
CA ALA A 102 -11.76 5.25 24.08
C ALA A 102 -10.88 5.88 22.99
N LYS A 103 -9.98 6.80 23.36
CA LYS A 103 -9.02 7.38 22.40
C LYS A 103 -8.06 6.34 21.83
N VAL A 104 -7.58 5.40 22.65
CA VAL A 104 -6.70 4.31 22.18
C VAL A 104 -7.44 3.40 21.20
N LEU A 105 -8.68 3.01 21.54
CA LEU A 105 -9.53 2.24 20.63
C LEU A 105 -9.77 2.96 19.30
N MET A 106 -10.15 4.24 19.34
CA MET A 106 -10.39 5.04 18.13
C MET A 106 -9.13 5.17 17.26
N ARG A 107 -7.95 5.34 17.86
CA ARG A 107 -6.68 5.37 17.10
C ARG A 107 -6.36 4.03 16.45
N ARG A 108 -6.63 2.92 17.15
CA ARG A 108 -6.44 1.57 16.58
C ARG A 108 -7.41 1.32 15.43
N GLU A 109 -8.68 1.67 15.61
CA GLU A 109 -9.70 1.56 14.56
C GLU A 109 -9.34 2.41 13.33
N GLN A 110 -8.89 3.66 13.56
CA GLN A 110 -8.40 4.53 12.48
C GLN A 110 -7.20 3.90 11.76
N HIS A 111 -6.20 3.40 12.50
CA HIS A 111 -5.03 2.74 11.91
C HIS A 111 -5.42 1.53 11.04
N TRP A 112 -6.35 0.69 11.50
CA TRP A 112 -6.86 -0.43 10.72
C TRP A 112 -7.63 0.02 9.47
N THR A 113 -8.42 1.08 9.61
CA THR A 113 -9.14 1.70 8.49
C THR A 113 -8.16 2.23 7.45
N ASP A 114 -7.10 2.92 7.86
CA ASP A 114 -6.07 3.47 6.96
C ASP A 114 -5.35 2.35 6.20
N ARG A 115 -4.95 1.27 6.91
CA ARG A 115 -4.34 0.10 6.27
C ARG A 115 -5.28 -0.58 5.28
N LYS A 116 -6.55 -0.73 5.64
CA LYS A 116 -7.57 -1.28 4.75
C LYS A 116 -7.73 -0.40 3.51
N ASN A 117 -7.71 0.93 3.66
CA ASN A 117 -7.79 1.85 2.54
C ASN A 117 -6.59 1.72 1.59
N VAL A 118 -5.37 1.62 2.12
CA VAL A 118 -4.16 1.35 1.32
C VAL A 118 -4.31 0.03 0.54
N TRP A 119 -4.78 -1.02 1.21
CA TRP A 119 -4.99 -2.32 0.57
C TRP A 119 -6.06 -2.26 -0.52
N LEU A 120 -7.18 -1.57 -0.28
CA LEU A 120 -8.24 -1.37 -1.27
C LEU A 120 -7.73 -0.57 -2.49
N GLN A 121 -6.91 0.46 -2.26
CA GLN A 121 -6.26 1.20 -3.35
C GLN A 121 -5.36 0.28 -4.18
N GLN A 122 -4.48 -0.50 -3.55
CA GLN A 122 -3.61 -1.46 -4.23
C GLN A 122 -4.41 -2.50 -5.02
N TYR A 123 -5.47 -3.05 -4.43
CA TYR A 123 -6.37 -3.99 -5.08
C TYR A 123 -7.01 -3.38 -6.33
N ASN A 124 -7.57 -2.17 -6.20
CA ASN A 124 -8.18 -1.46 -7.32
C ASN A 124 -7.17 -1.16 -8.43
N THR A 125 -5.93 -0.78 -8.09
CA THR A 125 -4.85 -0.59 -9.05
C THR A 125 -4.55 -1.88 -9.82
N VAL A 126 -4.43 -3.02 -9.12
CA VAL A 126 -4.17 -4.32 -9.77
C VAL A 126 -5.33 -4.74 -10.68
N VAL A 127 -6.58 -4.61 -10.21
CA VAL A 127 -7.77 -4.94 -11.01
C VAL A 127 -7.84 -4.07 -12.26
N ARG A 128 -7.63 -2.76 -12.12
CA ARG A 128 -7.61 -1.83 -13.26
C ARG A 128 -6.53 -2.18 -14.25
N ASN A 129 -5.31 -2.46 -13.79
CA ASN A 129 -4.19 -2.81 -14.66
C ASN A 129 -4.44 -4.14 -15.39
N ASN A 130 -4.99 -5.14 -14.70
CA ASN A 130 -5.33 -6.43 -15.33
C ASN A 130 -6.39 -6.28 -16.42
N ARG A 131 -7.45 -5.51 -16.15
CA ARG A 131 -8.45 -5.18 -17.16
C ARG A 131 -7.84 -4.41 -18.35
N GLY A 132 -6.98 -3.44 -18.06
CA GLY A 132 -6.27 -2.70 -19.11
C GLY A 132 -5.40 -3.60 -19.98
N ARG A 133 -4.72 -4.60 -19.40
CA ARG A 133 -3.93 -5.60 -20.14
C ARG A 133 -4.79 -6.44 -21.07
N GLU A 134 -5.96 -6.87 -20.61
CA GLU A 134 -6.92 -7.62 -21.41
C GLU A 134 -7.39 -6.79 -22.60
N GLU A 135 -7.86 -5.56 -22.34
CA GLU A 135 -8.29 -4.62 -23.38
C GLU A 135 -7.18 -4.30 -24.40
N VAL A 136 -5.95 -4.02 -23.95
CA VAL A 136 -4.80 -3.80 -24.84
C VAL A 136 -4.47 -5.05 -25.65
N GLY A 137 -4.56 -6.23 -25.04
CA GLY A 137 -4.35 -7.51 -25.71
C GLY A 137 -5.32 -7.69 -26.88
N GLU A 138 -6.61 -7.47 -26.65
CA GLU A 138 -7.66 -7.53 -27.68
C GLU A 138 -7.42 -6.51 -28.80
N MET A 139 -7.10 -5.27 -28.47
CA MET A 139 -6.85 -4.22 -29.47
C MET A 139 -5.57 -4.48 -30.30
N LEU A 140 -4.55 -5.12 -29.70
CA LEU A 140 -3.35 -5.53 -30.41
C LEU A 140 -3.62 -6.62 -31.46
N GLU A 141 -4.65 -7.46 -31.29
CA GLU A 141 -5.01 -8.47 -32.29
C GLU A 141 -5.38 -7.84 -33.64
N GLY A 142 -6.07 -6.69 -33.60
CA GLY A 142 -6.46 -5.90 -34.77
C GLY A 142 -5.30 -5.17 -35.45
N CYS A 143 -4.15 -5.01 -34.79
CA CYS A 143 -3.02 -4.27 -35.34
C CYS A 143 -2.27 -5.04 -36.46
N PRO A 144 -1.50 -4.33 -37.32
CA PRO A 144 -0.68 -4.95 -38.35
C PRO A 144 0.34 -5.94 -37.76
N ALA A 145 0.69 -6.98 -38.54
CA ALA A 145 1.58 -8.04 -38.09
C ALA A 145 2.98 -7.53 -37.66
N GLU A 146 3.44 -6.42 -38.24
CA GLU A 146 4.71 -5.78 -37.90
C GLU A 146 4.72 -5.25 -36.46
N ILE A 147 3.62 -4.59 -36.05
CA ILE A 147 3.44 -4.09 -34.68
C ILE A 147 3.37 -5.24 -33.70
N LYS A 148 2.60 -6.29 -34.02
CA LYS A 148 2.51 -7.50 -33.17
C LYS A 148 3.87 -8.15 -32.97
N ARG A 149 4.68 -8.28 -34.03
CA ARG A 149 6.05 -8.81 -33.96
C ARG A 149 7.02 -7.89 -33.20
N LEU A 150 6.75 -6.58 -33.19
CA LEU A 150 7.51 -5.61 -32.41
C LEU A 150 7.24 -5.75 -30.91
N VAL A 151 5.96 -5.79 -30.54
CA VAL A 151 5.48 -5.70 -29.16
C VAL A 151 5.49 -7.05 -28.43
N ALA A 152 5.12 -8.15 -29.09
CA ALA A 152 5.00 -9.46 -28.44
C ALA A 152 6.19 -9.89 -27.56
N PRO A 153 7.47 -9.75 -27.98
CA PRO A 153 8.61 -10.17 -27.14
C PRO A 153 8.87 -9.24 -25.94
N ILE A 154 8.40 -8.00 -25.99
CA ILE A 154 8.66 -6.96 -24.98
C ILE A 154 7.44 -6.65 -24.10
N LEU A 155 6.27 -7.20 -24.41
CA LEU A 155 5.02 -6.96 -23.67
C LEU A 155 5.09 -7.42 -22.20
N LYS A 156 5.98 -8.37 -21.87
CA LYS A 156 6.22 -8.84 -20.50
C LYS A 156 6.81 -7.76 -19.57
N TYR A 157 7.34 -6.66 -20.12
CA TYR A 157 7.93 -5.59 -19.33
C TYR A 157 6.89 -4.51 -19.03
N LYS A 158 6.73 -4.20 -17.74
CA LYS A 158 5.77 -3.19 -17.23
C LYS A 158 5.90 -1.82 -17.90
N VAL A 159 7.11 -1.41 -18.30
CA VAL A 159 7.32 -0.14 -19.01
C VAL A 159 6.61 -0.09 -20.36
N VAL A 160 6.66 -1.18 -21.15
CA VAL A 160 5.97 -1.25 -22.44
C VAL A 160 4.47 -1.31 -22.24
N GLU A 161 4.03 -2.07 -21.25
CA GLU A 161 2.62 -2.13 -20.85
C GLU A 161 2.07 -0.73 -20.50
N ALA A 162 2.80 0.06 -19.72
CA ALA A 162 2.39 1.42 -19.34
C ALA A 162 2.24 2.35 -20.55
N VAL A 163 3.17 2.28 -21.52
CA VAL A 163 3.07 3.04 -22.78
C VAL A 163 1.82 2.64 -23.56
N LEU A 164 1.55 1.35 -23.72
CA LEU A 164 0.38 0.88 -24.46
C LEU A 164 -0.94 1.20 -23.76
N LEU A 165 -0.98 1.13 -22.42
CA LEU A 165 -2.14 1.58 -21.64
C LEU A 165 -2.39 3.07 -21.83
N SER A 166 -1.35 3.91 -21.80
CA SER A 166 -1.47 5.34 -22.07
C SER A 166 -2.01 5.63 -23.47
N VAL A 167 -1.57 4.88 -24.48
CA VAL A 167 -2.08 5.01 -25.86
C VAL A 167 -3.54 4.55 -25.96
N ASN A 168 -3.94 3.52 -25.21
CA ASN A 168 -5.33 3.08 -25.13
C ASN A 168 -6.23 4.12 -24.46
N ASP A 169 -5.75 4.75 -23.39
CA ASP A 169 -6.48 5.83 -22.74
C ASP A 169 -6.61 7.04 -23.68
N GLU A 170 -5.56 7.42 -24.41
CA GLU A 170 -5.62 8.46 -25.45
C GLU A 170 -6.61 8.08 -26.58
N ALA A 171 -6.65 6.81 -26.99
CA ALA A 171 -7.60 6.30 -27.98
C ALA A 171 -9.05 6.53 -27.54
N LYS A 172 -9.35 6.21 -26.27
CA LYS A 172 -10.69 6.38 -25.68
C LYS A 172 -11.06 7.85 -25.53
N GLU A 173 -10.11 8.69 -25.11
CA GLU A 173 -10.34 10.13 -24.94
C GLU A 173 -10.57 10.85 -26.26
N THR A 174 -9.78 10.51 -27.29
CA THR A 174 -9.86 11.16 -28.61
C THR A 174 -10.90 10.52 -29.53
N GLY A 175 -11.38 9.32 -29.23
CA GLY A 175 -12.25 8.53 -30.10
C GLY A 175 -11.54 8.00 -31.35
N VAL A 176 -10.21 8.00 -31.38
CA VAL A 176 -9.40 7.46 -32.49
C VAL A 176 -9.15 5.96 -32.24
N ALA A 177 -9.13 5.16 -33.31
CA ALA A 177 -8.81 3.74 -33.19
C ALA A 177 -7.39 3.54 -32.63
N PHE A 178 -7.25 2.64 -31.65
CA PHE A 178 -5.96 2.28 -31.04
C PHE A 178 -4.89 1.92 -32.08
N GLU A 179 -5.27 1.16 -33.12
CA GLU A 179 -4.38 0.78 -34.21
C GLU A 179 -3.75 2.00 -34.91
N ALA A 180 -4.52 3.08 -35.11
CA ALA A 180 -4.03 4.29 -35.75
C ALA A 180 -3.10 5.09 -34.83
N LEU A 181 -3.35 5.10 -33.52
CA LEU A 181 -2.48 5.75 -32.54
C LEU A 181 -1.15 5.04 -32.37
N VAL A 182 -1.15 3.71 -32.29
CA VAL A 182 0.08 2.92 -32.15
C VAL A 182 0.97 3.04 -33.39
N GLN A 183 0.39 3.28 -34.57
CA GLN A 183 1.12 3.51 -35.81
C GLN A 183 1.70 4.93 -35.93
N ARG A 184 1.41 5.84 -34.99
CA ARG A 184 2.04 7.17 -34.98
C ARG A 184 3.56 7.03 -34.85
N PRO A 185 4.35 7.81 -35.61
CA PRO A 185 5.80 7.64 -35.67
C PRO A 185 6.47 7.87 -34.30
N GLU A 186 5.89 8.72 -33.45
CA GLU A 186 6.39 8.99 -32.10
C GLU A 186 6.31 7.73 -31.22
N ILE A 187 5.13 7.10 -31.18
CA ILE A 187 4.88 5.88 -30.40
C ILE A 187 5.68 4.70 -30.97
N LEU A 188 5.76 4.59 -32.30
CA LEU A 188 6.59 3.56 -32.93
C LEU A 188 8.07 3.70 -32.60
N LEU A 189 8.59 4.92 -32.63
CA LEU A 189 9.98 5.21 -32.29
C LEU A 189 10.27 4.88 -30.83
N GLU A 190 9.33 5.19 -29.93
CA GLU A 190 9.42 4.82 -28.51
C GLU A 190 9.44 3.30 -28.32
N LEU A 191 8.51 2.55 -28.94
CA LEU A 191 8.46 1.09 -28.86
C LEU A 191 9.71 0.43 -29.46
N GLN A 192 10.21 0.94 -30.58
CA GLN A 192 11.45 0.46 -31.21
C GLN A 192 12.70 0.78 -30.37
N SER A 193 12.72 1.95 -29.72
CA SER A 193 13.79 2.34 -28.79
C SER A 193 13.79 1.43 -27.57
N ALA A 194 12.62 1.21 -26.96
CA ALA A 194 12.42 0.31 -25.83
C ALA A 194 12.90 -1.11 -26.18
N ARG A 195 12.48 -1.64 -27.33
CA ARG A 195 12.93 -2.96 -27.80
C ARG A 195 14.45 -3.04 -27.91
N ARG A 196 15.08 -2.08 -28.59
CA ARG A 196 16.54 -2.08 -28.77
C ARG A 196 17.28 -2.06 -27.43
N ARG A 197 16.84 -1.24 -26.48
CA ARG A 197 17.42 -1.17 -25.13
C ARG A 197 17.25 -2.48 -24.37
N LEU A 198 16.05 -3.06 -24.41
CA LEU A 198 15.75 -4.32 -23.75
C LEU A 198 16.50 -5.51 -24.35
N ASP A 199 16.64 -5.56 -25.68
CA ASP A 199 17.39 -6.61 -26.38
C ASP A 199 18.90 -6.53 -26.05
N GLN A 200 19.44 -5.32 -25.82
CA GLN A 200 20.86 -5.10 -25.49
C GLN A 200 21.17 -5.30 -24.00
N GLY A 201 20.33 -4.76 -23.10
CA GLY A 201 20.61 -4.72 -21.66
C GLY A 201 19.82 -5.74 -20.83
N GLY A 202 18.87 -6.45 -21.45
CA GLY A 202 18.06 -7.47 -20.79
C GLY A 202 17.32 -6.96 -19.56
N ALA A 203 17.35 -7.75 -18.49
CA ALA A 203 16.65 -7.45 -17.24
C ALA A 203 17.20 -6.20 -16.51
N SER A 204 18.50 -5.93 -16.63
CA SER A 204 19.11 -4.78 -15.94
C SER A 204 18.61 -3.44 -16.51
N GLU A 205 18.47 -3.36 -17.83
CA GLU A 205 17.96 -2.18 -18.50
C GLU A 205 16.45 -2.05 -18.33
N ALA A 206 15.72 -3.18 -18.29
CA ALA A 206 14.30 -3.19 -17.94
C ALA A 206 14.06 -2.58 -16.55
N GLN A 207 14.88 -2.92 -15.55
CA GLN A 207 14.79 -2.35 -14.21
C GLN A 207 15.07 -0.84 -14.23
N ARG A 208 16.11 -0.38 -14.94
CA ARG A 208 16.40 1.06 -15.06
C ARG A 208 15.27 1.85 -15.71
N MET A 209 14.64 1.27 -16.74
CA MET A 209 13.47 1.88 -17.38
C MET A 209 12.28 1.93 -16.42
N GLN A 210 12.08 0.88 -15.62
CA GLN A 210 11.05 0.84 -14.59
C GLN A 210 11.29 1.89 -13.50
N ASP A 211 12.52 1.99 -12.97
CA ASP A 211 12.89 2.98 -11.95
C ASP A 211 12.66 4.42 -12.45
N HIS A 212 12.96 4.68 -13.73
CA HIS A 212 12.70 5.97 -14.36
C HIS A 212 11.20 6.28 -14.44
N LEU A 213 10.39 5.30 -14.85
CA LEU A 213 8.93 5.44 -14.92
C LEU A 213 8.33 5.67 -13.53
N ASP A 214 8.76 4.89 -12.53
CA ASP A 214 8.31 5.02 -11.14
C ASP A 214 8.69 6.41 -10.58
N ALA A 215 9.86 6.94 -10.94
CA ALA A 215 10.28 8.29 -10.57
C ALA A 215 9.45 9.40 -11.24
N LEU A 216 8.97 9.20 -12.47
CA LEU A 216 8.04 10.13 -13.13
C LEU A 216 6.66 10.08 -12.49
N MET A 217 6.14 8.87 -12.20
CA MET A 217 4.85 8.69 -11.54
C MET A 217 4.84 9.25 -10.12
N ALA A 218 5.96 9.18 -9.39
CA ALA A 218 6.07 9.77 -8.07
C ALA A 218 6.06 11.32 -8.06
N ARG A 219 6.25 11.96 -9.22
CA ARG A 219 6.26 13.42 -9.38
C ARG A 219 4.93 14.00 -9.89
N ALA A 220 4.08 13.18 -10.49
CA ALA A 220 2.78 13.56 -11.01
C ALA A 220 1.73 13.56 -9.89
#